data_AF-A0A8J8J9Z7-F1
#
_entry.id   AF-A0A8J8J9Z7-F1
#
_cell.length_a   1.000
_cell.length_b   1.000
_cell.length_c   1.000
_cell.angle_alpha   90.00
_cell.angle_beta   90.00
_cell.angle_gamma   90.00
#
_symmetry.space_group_name_H-M   'P 1'
#
loop_
_entity.id
_entity.type
_entity.pdbx_description
1 polymer ?
#
loop_
_entity_poly.entity_id
_entity_poly.type
_entity_poly.pdbx_seq_one_letter_code
_entity_poly.pdbx_strand_id
1 'polypeptide(L)'
;MRRPPGGSYVSILRSTATFVDSSVLLNVIFETELTERATRLLSLAKYPVVSETVIDECVYVTLRRKASKRGVRSIYDLKKFLKTEEGRALIRESNEEVLSFIASYDMEIVKDPDIFLALSLAEKYGLLFHDAKILGSMVENGIKRLVTLDRDFDGIPIIEVLTDEEK
;
A
#
# COMPACT_ATOMS: atom_id res chain seq x y z
N MET A 1 -2.84 -6.11 35.30
CA MET A 1 -1.83 -6.45 34.27
C MET A 1 -0.99 -5.20 34.00
N ARG A 2 0.32 -5.20 34.29
CA ARG A 2 1.17 -3.99 34.12
C ARG A 2 1.68 -3.94 32.67
N ARG A 3 1.68 -2.76 32.04
CA ARG A 3 2.33 -2.57 30.72
C ARG A 3 3.84 -2.83 30.85
N PRO A 4 4.48 -3.59 29.94
CA PRO A 4 5.93 -3.69 29.89
C PRO A 4 6.57 -2.36 29.43
N PRO A 5 7.87 -2.11 29.71
CA PRO A 5 8.56 -0.88 29.33
C PRO A 5 8.74 -0.81 27.80
N GLY A 6 7.88 -0.04 27.13
CA GLY A 6 7.72 -0.02 25.66
C GLY A 6 8.75 0.79 24.86
N GLY A 7 10.01 0.87 25.30
CA GLY A 7 11.04 1.68 24.63
C GLY A 7 11.86 0.95 23.56
N SER A 8 12.30 -0.28 23.82
CA SER A 8 13.26 -1.00 22.97
C SER A 8 12.61 -2.03 22.02
N TYR A 9 11.55 -2.71 22.45
CA TYR A 9 10.90 -3.73 21.61
C TYR A 9 10.15 -3.12 20.41
N VAL A 10 9.51 -1.96 20.59
CA VAL A 10 8.73 -1.30 19.53
C VAL A 10 9.63 -0.81 18.39
N SER A 11 10.82 -0.29 18.70
CA SER A 11 11.79 0.17 17.69
C SER A 11 12.46 -1.00 16.94
N ILE A 12 12.69 -2.14 17.60
CA ILE A 12 13.19 -3.36 16.96
C ILE A 12 12.13 -3.98 16.02
N LEU A 13 10.86 -4.03 16.44
CA LEU A 13 9.77 -4.48 15.58
C LEU A 13 9.65 -3.59 14.33
N ARG A 14 9.73 -2.27 14.51
CA ARG A 14 9.68 -1.29 13.41
C ARG A 14 10.79 -1.45 12.37
N SER A 15 12.04 -1.71 12.79
CA SER A 15 13.14 -1.99 11.84
C SER A 15 13.05 -3.37 11.18
N THR A 16 12.31 -4.30 11.76
CA THR A 16 12.06 -5.65 11.22
C THR A 16 10.70 -5.80 10.52
N ALA A 17 9.89 -4.75 10.48
CA ALA A 17 8.71 -4.64 9.65
C ALA A 17 9.07 -4.47 8.16
N THR A 18 8.09 -4.73 7.30
CA THR A 18 8.25 -4.65 5.83
C THR A 18 7.07 -3.88 5.28
N PHE A 19 7.33 -2.75 4.62
CA PHE A 19 6.28 -1.97 3.99
C PHE A 19 5.83 -2.67 2.70
N VAL A 20 4.52 -2.73 2.45
CA VAL A 20 3.93 -3.35 1.27
C VAL A 20 3.23 -2.26 0.46
N ASP A 21 3.64 -2.15 -0.80
CA ASP A 21 3.16 -1.15 -1.75
C ASP A 21 1.84 -1.58 -2.44
N SER A 22 1.06 -0.62 -2.92
CA SER A 22 -0.21 -0.86 -3.61
C SER A 22 -0.02 -1.69 -4.88
N SER A 23 1.11 -1.53 -5.58
CA SER A 23 1.49 -2.33 -6.76
C SER A 23 1.47 -3.84 -6.48
N VAL A 24 1.97 -4.28 -5.33
CA VAL A 24 1.97 -5.69 -4.92
C VAL A 24 0.57 -6.14 -4.54
N LEU A 25 -0.13 -5.37 -3.69
CA LEU A 25 -1.49 -5.71 -3.25
C LEU A 25 -2.44 -5.87 -4.45
N LEU A 26 -2.42 -4.93 -5.40
CA LEU A 26 -3.30 -4.94 -6.56
C LEU A 26 -3.01 -6.10 -7.52
N ASN A 27 -1.74 -6.52 -7.65
CA ASN A 27 -1.40 -7.69 -8.46
C ASN A 27 -1.82 -9.01 -7.79
N VAL A 28 -1.93 -9.09 -6.45
CA VAL A 28 -2.53 -10.27 -5.80
C VAL A 28 -4.07 -10.22 -5.85
N ILE A 29 -4.69 -9.09 -5.47
CA ILE A 29 -6.16 -8.92 -5.41
C ILE A 29 -6.83 -9.19 -6.76
N PHE A 30 -6.19 -8.82 -7.87
CA PHE A 30 -6.82 -8.83 -9.19
C PHE A 30 -6.50 -10.02 -10.10
N GLU A 31 -5.62 -10.93 -9.68
CA GLU A 31 -5.11 -12.05 -10.48
C GLU A 31 -4.58 -11.61 -11.86
N THR A 32 -3.31 -11.21 -11.90
CA THR A 32 -2.57 -10.74 -13.07
C THR A 32 -1.43 -11.70 -13.43
N GLU A 33 -0.74 -11.44 -14.53
CA GLU A 33 0.51 -12.14 -14.90
C GLU A 33 1.64 -11.97 -13.86
N LEU A 34 1.56 -10.98 -12.96
CA LEU A 34 2.54 -10.74 -11.89
C LEU A 34 2.10 -11.31 -10.54
N THR A 35 0.92 -11.93 -10.41
CA THR A 35 0.42 -12.45 -9.12
C THR A 35 1.40 -13.39 -8.44
N GLU A 36 1.99 -14.34 -9.16
CA GLU A 36 2.94 -15.31 -8.59
C GLU A 36 4.15 -14.62 -7.96
N ARG A 37 4.68 -13.59 -8.64
CA ARG A 37 5.77 -12.73 -8.16
C ARG A 37 5.34 -11.88 -6.97
N ALA A 38 4.16 -11.27 -7.03
CA ALA A 38 3.59 -10.47 -5.96
C ALA A 38 3.39 -11.31 -4.67
N THR A 39 2.86 -12.52 -4.79
CA THR A 39 2.70 -13.47 -3.69
C THR A 39 4.05 -13.93 -3.12
N ARG A 40 5.06 -14.19 -3.96
CA ARG A 40 6.44 -14.46 -3.49
C ARG A 40 6.98 -13.31 -2.65
N LEU A 41 6.99 -12.09 -3.20
CA LEU A 41 7.50 -10.91 -2.49
C LEU A 41 6.74 -10.67 -1.17
N LEU A 42 5.41 -10.84 -1.18
CA LEU A 42 4.58 -10.71 0.02
C LEU A 42 4.90 -11.80 1.06
N SER A 43 5.26 -13.02 0.65
CA SER A 43 5.71 -14.07 1.58
C SER A 43 7.07 -13.81 2.24
N LEU A 44 7.89 -12.93 1.66
CA LEU A 44 9.15 -12.46 2.26
C LEU A 44 8.93 -11.33 3.29
N ALA A 45 7.74 -10.72 3.32
CA ALA A 45 7.42 -9.63 4.23
C ALA A 45 7.30 -10.15 5.68
N LYS A 46 8.16 -9.63 6.55
CA LYS A 46 8.05 -9.81 8.01
C LYS A 46 7.31 -8.62 8.59
N TYR A 47 6.28 -8.88 9.40
CA TYR A 47 5.36 -7.89 9.95
C TYR A 47 4.94 -6.87 8.86
N PRO A 48 4.09 -7.29 7.90
CA PRO A 48 3.72 -6.45 6.77
C PRO A 48 2.97 -5.19 7.23
N VAL A 49 3.28 -4.05 6.61
CA VAL A 49 2.73 -2.73 6.94
C VAL A 49 2.25 -2.03 5.67
N VAL A 50 1.11 -1.35 5.74
CA VAL A 50 0.55 -0.50 4.68
C VAL A 50 0.19 0.88 5.24
N SER A 51 0.18 1.93 4.41
CA SER A 51 -0.30 3.26 4.81
C SER A 51 -1.74 3.53 4.37
N GLU A 52 -2.34 4.58 4.93
CA GLU A 52 -3.62 5.14 4.48
C GLU A 52 -3.62 5.46 2.96
N THR A 53 -2.49 5.93 2.40
CA THR A 53 -2.28 6.13 0.95
C THR A 53 -2.45 4.83 0.16
N VAL A 54 -1.76 3.76 0.56
CA VAL A 54 -1.82 2.45 -0.12
C VAL A 54 -3.25 1.91 -0.13
N ILE A 55 -4.00 2.14 0.96
CA ILE A 55 -5.41 1.76 1.06
C ILE A 55 -6.28 2.56 0.10
N ASP A 56 -6.14 3.89 0.05
CA ASP A 56 -6.91 4.76 -0.86
C ASP A 56 -6.68 4.40 -2.32
N GLU A 57 -5.42 4.14 -2.70
CA GLU A 57 -5.06 3.66 -4.04
C GLU A 57 -5.70 2.31 -4.37
N CYS A 58 -5.56 1.32 -3.48
CA CYS A 58 -6.12 -0.01 -3.70
C CYS A 58 -7.65 0.05 -3.83
N VAL A 59 -8.32 0.82 -2.97
CA VAL A 59 -9.77 1.05 -3.02
C VAL A 59 -10.17 1.75 -4.31
N TYR A 60 -9.47 2.82 -4.70
CA TYR A 60 -9.77 3.57 -5.91
C TYR A 60 -9.60 2.71 -7.17
N VAL A 61 -8.49 1.97 -7.30
CA VAL A 61 -8.26 1.10 -8.47
C VAL A 61 -9.26 -0.05 -8.49
N THR A 62 -9.60 -0.65 -7.34
CA THR A 62 -10.65 -1.70 -7.24
C THR A 62 -11.99 -1.16 -7.70
N LEU A 63 -12.41 0.00 -7.19
CA LEU A 63 -13.64 0.68 -7.58
C LEU A 63 -13.66 0.99 -9.07
N ARG A 64 -12.56 1.49 -9.64
CA ARG A 64 -12.40 1.79 -11.06
C ARG A 64 -12.46 0.53 -11.93
N ARG A 65 -11.79 -0.56 -11.55
CA ARG A 65 -11.81 -1.85 -12.27
C ARG A 65 -13.22 -2.45 -12.28
N LYS A 66 -13.90 -2.47 -11.11
CA LYS A 66 -15.28 -2.96 -11.00
C LYS A 66 -16.32 -2.08 -11.72
N ALA A 67 -16.13 -0.76 -11.74
CA ALA A 67 -17.00 0.17 -12.47
C ALA A 67 -16.80 0.07 -14.00
N SER A 68 -15.55 -0.09 -14.45
CA SER A 68 -15.22 -0.29 -15.87
C SER A 68 -15.83 -1.59 -16.42
N LYS A 69 -15.84 -2.68 -15.63
CA LYS A 69 -16.58 -3.93 -15.94
C LYS A 69 -18.10 -3.72 -16.12
N ARG A 70 -18.66 -2.65 -15.54
CA ARG A 70 -20.08 -2.22 -15.68
C ARG A 70 -20.26 -1.13 -16.76
N GLY A 71 -19.26 -0.90 -17.62
CA GLY A 71 -19.29 0.11 -18.70
C GLY A 71 -18.94 1.54 -18.27
N VAL A 72 -18.74 1.81 -16.97
CA VAL A 72 -18.49 3.15 -16.44
C VAL A 72 -17.01 3.53 -16.58
N ARG A 73 -16.63 4.00 -17.76
CA ARG A 73 -15.23 4.21 -18.14
C ARG A 73 -14.68 5.60 -17.83
N SER A 74 -15.46 6.68 -17.93
CA SER A 74 -14.96 8.03 -17.61
C SER A 74 -15.01 8.33 -16.10
N ILE A 75 -14.22 9.31 -15.65
CA ILE A 75 -14.27 9.82 -14.27
C ILE A 75 -15.57 10.60 -13.99
N TYR A 76 -16.15 11.22 -15.01
CA TYR A 76 -17.40 11.98 -14.92
C TYR A 76 -18.60 11.03 -14.72
N ASP A 77 -18.65 9.95 -15.50
CA ASP A 77 -19.70 8.93 -15.37
C ASP A 77 -19.56 8.16 -14.07
N LEU A 78 -18.33 7.91 -13.60
CA LEU A 78 -18.09 7.36 -12.27
C LEU A 78 -18.73 8.26 -11.20
N LYS A 79 -18.43 9.55 -11.18
CA LYS A 79 -19.00 10.51 -10.22
C LYS A 79 -20.53 10.60 -10.26
N LYS A 80 -21.17 10.28 -11.39
CA LYS A 80 -22.64 10.10 -11.48
C LYS A 80 -23.08 8.75 -10.92
N PHE A 81 -22.48 7.67 -11.40
CA PHE A 81 -22.81 6.30 -11.01
C PHE A 81 -22.71 6.09 -9.50
N LEU A 82 -21.67 6.61 -8.84
CA LEU A 82 -21.47 6.51 -7.38
C LEU A 82 -22.58 7.18 -6.54
N LYS A 83 -23.46 8.01 -7.15
CA LYS A 83 -24.63 8.60 -6.48
C LYS A 83 -25.88 7.70 -6.56
N THR A 84 -25.85 6.63 -7.33
CA THR A 84 -26.91 5.60 -7.36
C THR A 84 -26.78 4.66 -6.16
N GLU A 85 -27.79 3.80 -5.95
CA GLU A 85 -27.69 2.73 -4.95
C GLU A 85 -26.63 1.68 -5.32
N GLU A 86 -26.62 1.25 -6.58
CA GLU A 86 -25.64 0.32 -7.16
C GLU A 86 -24.20 0.85 -7.02
N GLY A 87 -24.00 2.15 -7.26
CA GLY A 87 -22.70 2.79 -7.09
C GLY A 87 -22.26 2.91 -5.63
N ARG A 88 -23.20 3.13 -4.69
CA ARG A 88 -22.91 3.07 -3.25
C ARG A 88 -22.61 1.64 -2.77
N ALA A 89 -23.29 0.64 -3.32
CA ALA A 89 -22.95 -0.76 -3.09
C ALA A 89 -21.54 -1.06 -3.59
N LEU A 90 -21.18 -0.57 -4.78
CA LEU A 90 -19.85 -0.76 -5.34
C LEU A 90 -18.71 -0.17 -4.49
N ILE A 91 -18.95 0.98 -3.83
CA ILE A 91 -17.99 1.54 -2.87
C ILE A 91 -17.79 0.57 -1.70
N ARG A 92 -18.88 0.08 -1.08
CA ARG A 92 -18.79 -0.89 0.02
C ARG A 92 -18.06 -2.17 -0.41
N GLU A 93 -18.46 -2.77 -1.52
CA GLU A 93 -17.81 -3.94 -2.12
C GLU A 93 -16.31 -3.73 -2.38
N SER A 94 -15.88 -2.51 -2.73
CA SER A 94 -14.47 -2.22 -3.03
C SER A 94 -13.66 -2.00 -1.75
N ASN A 95 -14.24 -1.34 -0.75
CA ASN A 95 -13.65 -1.16 0.57
C ASN A 95 -13.51 -2.50 1.30
N GLU A 96 -14.57 -3.32 1.29
CA GLU A 96 -14.62 -4.63 1.97
C GLU A 96 -13.59 -5.61 1.38
N GLU A 97 -13.42 -5.64 0.06
CA GLU A 97 -12.42 -6.48 -0.62
C GLU A 97 -10.98 -6.10 -0.19
N VAL A 98 -10.63 -4.82 -0.27
CA VAL A 98 -9.28 -4.34 0.09
C VAL A 98 -9.00 -4.52 1.58
N LEU A 99 -9.93 -4.14 2.47
CA LEU A 99 -9.74 -4.26 3.92
C LEU A 99 -9.70 -5.72 4.38
N SER A 100 -10.48 -6.60 3.74
CA SER A 100 -10.44 -8.04 4.03
C SER A 100 -9.14 -8.68 3.55
N PHE A 101 -8.59 -8.23 2.41
CA PHE A 101 -7.27 -8.65 1.95
C PHE A 101 -6.18 -8.26 2.95
N ILE A 102 -6.12 -6.99 3.35
CA ILE A 102 -5.17 -6.46 4.34
C ILE A 102 -5.27 -7.23 5.68
N ALA A 103 -6.49 -7.48 6.15
CA ALA A 103 -6.72 -8.27 7.36
C ALA A 103 -6.29 -9.75 7.23
N SER A 104 -6.47 -10.37 6.05
CA SER A 104 -6.10 -11.77 5.82
C SER A 104 -4.60 -12.07 5.83
N TYR A 105 -3.76 -11.03 5.73
CA TYR A 105 -2.30 -11.09 5.83
C TYR A 105 -1.78 -10.46 7.14
N ASP A 106 -2.65 -10.20 8.13
CA ASP A 106 -2.32 -9.58 9.41
C ASP A 106 -1.51 -8.26 9.28
N MET A 107 -1.80 -7.45 8.24
CA MET A 107 -1.03 -6.24 7.96
C MET A 107 -1.36 -5.09 8.94
N GLU A 108 -0.34 -4.43 9.49
CA GLU A 108 -0.54 -3.22 10.29
C GLU A 108 -0.80 -2.00 9.38
N ILE A 109 -1.80 -1.19 9.73
CA ILE A 109 -2.13 0.05 9.03
C ILE A 109 -1.47 1.21 9.77
N VAL A 110 -0.53 1.90 9.12
CA VAL A 110 0.08 3.14 9.62
C VAL A 110 -0.54 4.36 8.97
N LYS A 111 -0.39 5.51 9.64
CA LYS A 111 -0.82 6.79 9.09
C LYS A 111 0.06 7.25 7.93
N ASP A 112 -0.52 8.09 7.10
CA ASP A 112 0.25 8.92 6.17
C ASP A 112 1.20 9.87 6.93
N PRO A 113 2.34 10.23 6.33
CA PRO A 113 3.31 11.13 6.95
C PRO A 113 2.84 12.59 6.96
N ASP A 114 3.58 13.43 7.66
CA ASP A 114 3.42 14.88 7.53
C ASP A 114 3.61 15.35 6.08
N ILE A 115 2.82 16.36 5.70
CA ILE A 115 2.78 16.90 4.34
C ILE A 115 4.12 17.51 3.90
N PHE A 116 4.85 18.16 4.81
CA PHE A 116 6.16 18.76 4.50
C PHE A 116 7.23 17.68 4.36
N LEU A 117 7.16 16.60 5.14
CA LEU A 117 8.03 15.43 4.94
C LEU A 117 7.80 14.82 3.56
N ALA A 118 6.55 14.51 3.19
CA ALA A 118 6.22 13.94 1.89
C ALA A 118 6.67 14.84 0.73
N LEU A 119 6.43 16.15 0.79
CA LEU A 119 6.89 17.10 -0.22
C LEU A 119 8.42 17.12 -0.33
N SER A 120 9.14 17.14 0.80
CA SER A 120 10.61 17.13 0.80
C SER A 120 11.21 15.83 0.22
N LEU A 121 10.54 14.69 0.41
CA LEU A 121 10.96 13.40 -0.15
C LEU A 121 10.67 13.33 -1.66
N ALA A 122 9.53 13.87 -2.10
CA ALA A 122 9.20 13.99 -3.53
C ALA A 122 10.26 14.81 -4.27
N GLU A 123 10.58 16.00 -3.75
CA GLU A 123 11.59 16.88 -4.34
C GLU A 123 13.00 16.27 -4.31
N LYS A 124 13.37 15.59 -3.21
CA LYS A 124 14.70 15.01 -3.02
C LYS A 124 14.98 13.79 -3.91
N TYR A 125 13.98 12.94 -4.15
CA TYR A 125 14.16 11.67 -4.86
C TYR A 125 13.45 11.62 -6.22
N GLY A 126 12.74 12.68 -6.63
CA GLY A 126 12.06 12.75 -7.93
C GLY A 126 10.77 11.91 -8.02
N LEU A 127 10.19 11.59 -6.87
CA LEU A 127 9.02 10.71 -6.74
C LEU A 127 7.70 11.43 -7.08
N LEU A 128 6.68 10.66 -7.50
CA LEU A 128 5.31 11.18 -7.46
C LEU A 128 4.87 11.33 -6.01
N PHE A 129 3.88 12.20 -5.79
CA PHE A 129 3.53 12.59 -4.41
C PHE A 129 2.99 11.44 -3.55
N HIS A 130 2.41 10.40 -4.17
CA HIS A 130 1.95 9.22 -3.45
C HIS A 130 3.11 8.29 -3.05
N ASP A 131 4.06 8.02 -3.94
CA ASP A 131 5.29 7.27 -3.62
C ASP A 131 6.10 7.98 -2.52
N ALA A 132 6.12 9.32 -2.55
CA ALA A 132 6.73 10.12 -1.50
C ALA A 132 6.00 10.04 -0.15
N LYS A 133 4.66 9.85 -0.15
CA LYS A 133 3.90 9.53 1.07
C LYS A 133 4.20 8.12 1.58
N ILE A 134 4.32 7.13 0.69
CA ILE A 134 4.77 5.77 1.04
C ILE A 134 6.14 5.82 1.72
N LEU A 135 7.12 6.47 1.09
CA LEU A 135 8.46 6.64 1.65
C LEU A 135 8.45 7.42 2.97
N GLY A 136 7.59 8.43 3.11
CA GLY A 136 7.42 9.17 4.36
C GLY A 136 6.85 8.32 5.48
N SER A 137 5.79 7.52 5.22
CA SER A 137 5.25 6.55 6.19
C SER A 137 6.31 5.55 6.65
N MET A 138 7.17 5.09 5.73
CA MET A 138 8.32 4.24 6.09
C MET A 138 9.29 4.96 7.04
N VAL A 139 9.68 6.21 6.70
CA VAL A 139 10.62 7.01 7.50
C VAL A 139 10.09 7.29 8.91
N GLU A 140 8.85 7.78 9.06
CA GLU A 140 8.27 8.09 10.37
C GLU A 140 8.10 6.86 11.26
N ASN A 141 7.84 5.69 10.65
CA ASN A 141 7.72 4.43 11.38
C ASN A 141 9.05 3.68 11.54
N GLY A 142 10.17 4.17 10.97
CA GLY A 142 11.48 3.53 11.07
C GLY A 142 11.61 2.22 10.27
N ILE A 143 10.73 2.03 9.29
CA ILE A 143 10.67 0.86 8.42
C ILE A 143 11.68 1.07 7.28
N LYS A 144 12.46 0.04 6.96
CA LYS A 144 13.51 0.12 5.92
C LYS A 144 13.29 -0.77 4.71
N ARG A 145 12.59 -1.89 4.84
CA ARG A 145 12.39 -2.82 3.71
C ARG A 145 11.04 -2.57 3.05
N LEU A 146 11.06 -2.48 1.73
CA LEU A 146 9.90 -2.24 0.88
C LEU A 146 9.65 -3.47 -0.01
N VAL A 147 8.39 -3.83 -0.18
CA VAL A 147 7.90 -4.81 -1.16
C VAL A 147 7.04 -4.05 -2.16
N THR A 148 7.56 -3.88 -3.38
CA THR A 148 6.93 -3.19 -4.52
C THR A 148 7.22 -3.97 -5.81
N LEU A 149 6.42 -3.75 -6.85
CA LEU A 149 6.69 -4.19 -8.22
C LEU A 149 7.19 -3.06 -9.12
N ASP A 150 7.07 -1.81 -8.66
CA ASP A 150 7.44 -0.61 -9.41
C ASP A 150 8.91 -0.23 -9.17
N ARG A 151 9.46 0.53 -10.12
CA ARG A 151 10.90 0.90 -10.13
C ARG A 151 11.17 2.30 -9.60
N ASP A 152 10.14 3.05 -9.25
CA ASP A 152 10.29 4.44 -8.81
C ASP A 152 11.05 4.58 -7.48
N PHE A 153 11.15 3.48 -6.71
CA PHE A 153 11.94 3.38 -5.48
C PHE A 153 13.41 2.93 -5.70
N ASP A 154 13.82 2.62 -6.94
CA ASP A 154 15.17 2.13 -7.24
C ASP A 154 16.24 3.16 -6.85
N GLY A 155 17.28 2.70 -6.14
CA GLY A 155 18.43 3.54 -5.77
C GLY A 155 18.20 4.50 -4.59
N ILE A 156 17.04 4.51 -3.94
CA ILE A 156 16.78 5.35 -2.76
C ILE A 156 17.56 4.79 -1.55
N PRO A 157 18.59 5.50 -1.03
CA PRO A 157 19.59 4.90 -0.13
C PRO A 157 19.13 4.71 1.33
N ILE A 158 17.89 5.12 1.65
CA ILE A 158 17.31 5.01 3.00
C ILE A 158 16.40 3.78 3.16
N ILE A 159 16.13 3.05 2.08
CA ILE A 159 15.31 1.84 2.04
C ILE A 159 16.05 0.70 1.33
N GLU A 160 15.51 -0.50 1.47
CA GLU A 160 15.94 -1.75 0.85
C GLU A 160 14.72 -2.34 0.14
N VAL A 161 14.70 -2.32 -1.20
CA VAL A 161 13.64 -3.00 -1.97
C VAL A 161 13.93 -4.50 -1.95
N LEU A 162 12.96 -5.30 -1.49
CA LEU A 162 13.08 -6.75 -1.51
C LEU A 162 12.91 -7.28 -2.93
N THR A 163 13.84 -8.11 -3.38
CA THR A 163 13.78 -8.79 -4.68
C THR A 163 13.33 -10.25 -4.50
N ASP A 164 12.74 -10.81 -5.55
CA ASP A 164 12.37 -12.23 -5.64
C ASP A 164 13.48 -13.10 -6.26
N GLU A 165 14.74 -12.61 -6.22
CA GLU A 165 15.89 -13.34 -6.76
C GLU A 165 16.23 -14.57 -5.89
N GLU A 166 16.04 -15.74 -6.48
CA GLU A 166 16.56 -17.01 -5.95
C GLU A 166 18.09 -16.95 -5.83
N LYS A 167 18.63 -17.46 -4.72
CA LYS A 167 20.05 -17.81 -4.54
C LYS A 167 20.21 -19.32 -4.50
#